data_AF-A0AAU9LX55-F1
#
_entry.id   AF-A0AAU9LX55-F1
#
_cell.length_a   1.000
_cell.length_b   1.000
_cell.length_c   1.000
_cell.angle_alpha   90.00
_cell.angle_beta   90.00
_cell.angle_gamma   90.00
#
_symmetry.space_group_name_H-M   'P 1'
#
loop_
_entity.id
_entity.type
_entity.pdbx_description
1 polymer ?
#
loop_
_entity_poly.entity_id
_entity_poly.type
_entity_poly.pdbx_seq_one_letter_code
_entity_poly.pdbx_strand_id
1 'polypeptide(L)'
;MKASSSLHEWRQYHNSYHNSKLQDCCEVISKLEQTLNLPKIKNIPKAKDLVRAMYGLKVQTMLIFSTFVAAFSTFPRVLVELQVPKLYLWQESFTELQVVVNAEIKNVYSSNGVSPLMELRRIEENVKKLYPLLHDGLGDVKDEVFKSYCSELMENNEKFLVGLDEIKSEMDRFFKVVVSGRMALLDNFQQQPPRSGVQQVRM
;
A
#
# COMPACT_ATOMS: atom_id res chain seq x y z
N MET A 1 -18.58 -1.13 30.38
CA MET A 1 -19.40 -1.04 29.16
C MET A 1 -18.63 -0.54 27.95
N LYS A 2 -18.01 0.66 27.94
CA LYS A 2 -17.30 1.21 26.77
C LYS A 2 -16.16 0.32 26.22
N ALA A 3 -15.35 -0.30 27.08
CA ALA A 3 -14.27 -1.18 26.62
C ALA A 3 -14.77 -2.45 25.92
N SER A 4 -15.80 -3.11 26.48
CA SER A 4 -16.43 -4.31 25.89
C SER A 4 -17.07 -3.98 24.53
N SER A 5 -17.78 -2.85 24.42
CA SER A 5 -18.36 -2.42 23.14
C SER A 5 -17.30 -2.09 22.10
N SER A 6 -16.21 -1.39 22.45
CA SER A 6 -15.13 -1.12 21.51
C SER A 6 -14.41 -2.38 21.01
N LEU A 7 -14.20 -3.38 21.88
CA LEU A 7 -13.66 -4.67 21.46
C LEU A 7 -14.67 -5.46 20.62
N HIS A 8 -15.97 -5.36 20.92
CA HIS A 8 -17.02 -5.96 20.10
C HIS A 8 -17.02 -5.36 18.70
N GLU A 9 -16.99 -4.02 18.60
CA GLU A 9 -16.90 -3.27 17.35
C GLU A 9 -15.64 -3.65 16.58
N TRP A 10 -14.48 -3.78 17.23
CA TRP A 10 -13.26 -4.28 16.60
C TRP A 10 -13.47 -5.68 16.00
N ARG A 11 -14.10 -6.60 16.74
CA ARG A 11 -14.34 -7.97 16.25
C ARG A 11 -15.30 -7.99 15.08
N GLN A 12 -16.36 -7.19 15.14
CA GLN A 12 -17.28 -7.03 14.01
C GLN A 12 -16.55 -6.44 12.80
N TYR A 13 -15.77 -5.38 13.00
CA TYR A 13 -14.92 -4.78 11.98
C TYR A 13 -13.99 -5.82 11.35
N HIS A 14 -13.27 -6.62 12.12
CA HIS A 14 -12.39 -7.64 11.56
C HIS A 14 -13.13 -8.68 10.71
N ASN A 15 -14.33 -9.11 11.13
CA ASN A 15 -15.07 -10.19 10.49
C ASN A 15 -15.95 -9.76 9.31
N SER A 16 -16.45 -8.52 9.28
CA SER A 16 -17.45 -8.07 8.31
C SER A 16 -17.00 -6.90 7.46
N TYR A 17 -15.82 -6.33 7.69
CA TYR A 17 -15.45 -5.08 7.07
C TYR A 17 -15.04 -5.23 5.61
N HIS A 18 -16.00 -4.90 4.75
CA HIS A 18 -15.72 -4.27 3.47
C HIS A 18 -15.25 -2.84 3.73
N ASN A 19 -13.93 -2.64 3.83
CA ASN A 19 -13.38 -1.28 3.85
C ASN A 19 -13.67 -0.62 2.50
N SER A 20 -14.67 0.26 2.44
CA SER A 20 -15.00 1.00 1.20
C SER A 20 -13.79 1.75 0.68
N LYS A 21 -12.95 2.33 1.56
CA LYS A 21 -11.74 3.05 1.15
C LYS A 21 -10.67 2.13 0.56
N LEU A 22 -10.41 0.95 1.15
CA LEU A 22 -9.46 0.01 0.54
C LEU A 22 -10.01 -0.57 -0.76
N GLN A 23 -11.32 -0.74 -0.86
CA GLN A 23 -11.99 -1.15 -2.10
C GLN A 23 -11.86 -0.07 -3.19
N ASP A 24 -12.07 1.21 -2.84
CA ASP A 24 -11.81 2.34 -3.72
C ASP A 24 -10.34 2.36 -4.17
N CYS A 25 -9.39 2.09 -3.25
CA CYS A 25 -7.98 1.95 -3.60
C CYS A 25 -7.75 0.80 -4.58
N CYS A 26 -8.39 -0.36 -4.39
CA CYS A 26 -8.32 -1.47 -5.35
C CYS A 26 -8.78 -1.02 -6.74
N GLU A 27 -9.94 -0.36 -6.83
CA GLU A 27 -10.46 0.13 -8.11
C GLU A 27 -9.52 1.13 -8.78
N VAL A 28 -8.93 2.02 -8.00
CA VAL A 28 -7.92 2.97 -8.51
C VAL A 28 -6.71 2.22 -9.05
N ILE A 29 -6.19 1.23 -8.32
CA ILE A 29 -5.04 0.44 -8.77
C ILE A 29 -5.39 -0.32 -10.07
N SER A 30 -6.55 -0.97 -10.15
CA SER A 30 -7.00 -1.66 -11.37
C SER A 30 -7.15 -0.72 -12.57
N LYS A 31 -7.68 0.50 -12.35
CA LYS A 31 -7.75 1.54 -13.40
C LYS A 31 -6.34 2.01 -13.81
N LEU A 32 -5.41 2.12 -12.87
CA LEU A 32 -4.01 2.47 -13.16
C LEU A 32 -3.29 1.38 -13.96
N GLU A 33 -3.61 0.11 -13.70
CA GLU A 33 -3.09 -1.05 -14.44
C GLU A 33 -3.56 -1.03 -15.88
N GLN A 34 -4.85 -0.79 -16.11
CA GLN A 34 -5.41 -0.67 -17.45
C GLN A 34 -4.78 0.46 -18.27
N THR A 35 -4.23 1.49 -17.60
CA THR A 35 -3.52 2.60 -18.25
C THR A 35 -2.01 2.36 -18.33
N LEU A 36 -1.50 1.20 -17.92
CA LEU A 36 -0.09 0.84 -17.99
C LEU A 36 0.31 0.49 -19.44
N ASN A 37 0.25 1.49 -20.32
CA ASN A 37 0.61 1.34 -21.70
C ASN A 37 2.12 1.48 -21.89
N LEU A 38 2.68 0.71 -22.83
CA LEU A 38 4.03 0.94 -23.30
C LEU A 38 4.09 2.33 -23.96
N PRO A 39 4.93 3.24 -23.49
CA PRO A 39 4.99 4.58 -24.05
C PRO A 39 5.52 4.54 -25.49
N LYS A 40 4.64 4.81 -26.46
CA LYS A 40 4.98 4.90 -27.89
C LYS A 40 5.52 6.30 -28.18
N ILE A 41 6.84 6.48 -28.13
CA ILE A 41 7.47 7.78 -28.40
C ILE A 41 8.27 7.71 -29.70
N LYS A 42 8.00 8.67 -30.59
CA LYS A 42 8.82 8.92 -31.79
C LYS A 42 10.24 9.33 -31.36
N ASN A 43 11.26 8.86 -32.09
CA ASN A 43 12.71 8.94 -31.81
C ASN A 43 13.28 10.30 -31.31
N ILE A 44 12.92 10.72 -30.10
CA ILE A 44 13.56 11.82 -29.38
C ILE A 44 14.25 11.19 -28.15
N PRO A 45 15.59 11.07 -28.16
CA PRO A 45 16.32 10.32 -27.12
C PRO A 45 16.00 10.76 -25.69
N LYS A 46 16.00 12.07 -25.41
CA LYS A 46 15.68 12.61 -24.06
C LYS A 46 14.24 12.35 -23.62
N ALA A 47 13.27 12.42 -24.54
CA ALA A 47 11.87 12.11 -24.23
C ALA A 47 11.66 10.61 -23.98
N LYS A 48 12.43 9.76 -24.68
CA LYS A 48 12.41 8.31 -24.49
C LYS A 48 12.90 7.92 -23.10
N ASP A 49 14.00 8.48 -22.62
CA ASP A 49 14.54 8.15 -21.29
C ASP A 49 13.64 8.66 -20.16
N LEU A 50 13.12 9.89 -20.28
CA LEU A 50 12.17 10.43 -19.32
C LEU A 50 10.94 9.52 -19.18
N VAL A 51 10.35 9.09 -20.29
CA VAL A 51 9.11 8.33 -20.21
C VAL A 51 9.36 6.88 -19.80
N ARG A 52 10.55 6.32 -20.06
CA ARG A 52 10.98 5.06 -19.43
C ARG A 52 11.07 5.19 -17.91
N ALA A 53 11.62 6.29 -17.41
CA ALA A 53 11.66 6.56 -15.97
C ALA A 53 10.25 6.72 -15.38
N MET A 54 9.36 7.47 -16.04
CA MET A 54 7.96 7.61 -15.62
C MET A 54 7.20 6.28 -15.62
N TYR A 55 7.47 5.41 -16.58
CA TYR A 55 6.92 4.06 -16.60
C TYR A 55 7.39 3.26 -15.37
N GLY A 56 8.69 3.26 -15.06
CA GLY A 56 9.23 2.62 -13.87
C GLY A 56 8.61 3.14 -12.57
N LEU A 57 8.51 4.46 -12.44
CA LEU A 57 7.86 5.09 -11.29
C LEU A 57 6.41 4.62 -11.13
N LYS A 58 5.64 4.57 -12.23
CA LYS A 58 4.25 4.09 -12.21
C LYS A 58 4.16 2.64 -11.74
N VAL A 59 5.00 1.75 -12.29
CA VAL A 59 5.05 0.33 -11.91
C VAL A 59 5.38 0.16 -10.43
N GLN A 60 6.43 0.83 -9.93
CA GLN A 60 6.82 0.76 -8.51
C GLN A 60 5.72 1.28 -7.59
N THR A 61 5.10 2.40 -7.96
CA THR A 61 3.98 3.00 -7.22
C THR A 61 2.84 2.01 -7.07
N MET A 62 2.47 1.34 -8.17
CA MET A 62 1.41 0.33 -8.17
C MET A 62 1.76 -0.91 -7.32
N LEU A 63 3.01 -1.39 -7.35
CA LEU A 63 3.45 -2.49 -6.50
C LEU A 63 3.34 -2.12 -5.01
N ILE A 64 3.79 -0.92 -4.63
CA ILE A 64 3.72 -0.45 -3.24
C ILE A 64 2.27 -0.37 -2.76
N PHE A 65 1.38 0.28 -3.53
CA PHE A 65 -0.02 0.43 -3.13
C PHE A 65 -0.78 -0.89 -3.11
N SER A 66 -0.54 -1.79 -4.08
CA SER A 66 -1.17 -3.11 -4.08
C SER A 66 -0.69 -3.95 -2.89
N THR A 67 0.58 -3.85 -2.51
CA THR A 67 1.15 -4.46 -1.30
C THR A 67 0.43 -3.96 -0.06
N PHE A 68 0.26 -2.64 0.11
CA PHE A 68 -0.49 -2.11 1.26
C PHE A 68 -1.95 -2.53 1.27
N VAL A 69 -2.63 -2.41 0.14
CA VAL A 69 -4.05 -2.80 0.04
C VAL A 69 -4.23 -4.27 0.41
N ALA A 70 -3.37 -5.15 -0.07
CA ALA A 70 -3.38 -6.54 0.34
C ALA A 70 -3.03 -6.68 1.82
N ALA A 71 -1.97 -6.04 2.31
CA ALA A 71 -1.53 -6.20 3.69
C ALA A 71 -2.59 -5.79 4.73
N PHE A 72 -3.33 -4.72 4.44
CA PHE A 72 -4.40 -4.20 5.29
C PHE A 72 -5.78 -4.82 5.00
N SER A 73 -5.89 -5.71 4.01
CA SER A 73 -7.15 -6.40 3.72
C SER A 73 -7.36 -7.57 4.69
N THR A 74 -8.60 -7.71 5.16
CA THR A 74 -9.04 -8.83 6.02
C THR A 74 -9.33 -10.11 5.22
N PHE A 75 -9.36 -10.02 3.89
CA PHE A 75 -9.60 -11.16 3.00
C PHE A 75 -8.45 -11.30 2.00
N PRO A 76 -8.13 -12.54 1.55
CA PRO A 76 -7.15 -12.77 0.52
C PRO A 76 -7.60 -12.06 -0.77
N ARG A 77 -6.95 -10.95 -1.11
CA ARG A 77 -7.19 -10.25 -2.37
C ARG A 77 -6.18 -10.68 -3.40
N VAL A 78 -6.59 -10.65 -4.67
CA VAL A 78 -5.68 -10.84 -5.80
C VAL A 78 -4.69 -9.68 -5.80
N LEU A 79 -3.41 -10.01 -5.59
CA LEU A 79 -2.32 -9.06 -5.77
C LEU A 79 -2.20 -8.74 -7.25
N VAL A 80 -1.93 -7.47 -7.55
CA VAL A 80 -1.78 -7.02 -8.93
C VAL A 80 -0.48 -7.61 -9.49
N GLU A 81 -0.60 -8.38 -10.57
CA GLU A 81 0.54 -9.02 -11.24
C GLU A 81 1.01 -8.16 -12.42
N LEU A 82 1.88 -7.20 -12.11
CA LEU A 82 2.41 -6.23 -13.06
C LEU A 82 3.41 -6.91 -14.01
N GLN A 83 3.09 -6.85 -15.30
CA GLN A 83 3.96 -7.36 -16.36
C GLN A 83 4.84 -6.22 -16.91
N VAL A 84 6.14 -6.31 -16.61
CA VAL A 84 7.13 -5.36 -17.11
C VAL A 84 7.77 -5.91 -18.38
N PRO A 85 7.86 -5.11 -19.46
CA PRO A 85 8.51 -5.53 -20.70
C PRO A 85 10.00 -5.85 -20.52
N LYS A 86 10.46 -6.94 -21.14
CA LYS A 86 11.88 -7.39 -21.11
C LYS A 86 12.90 -6.36 -21.63
N LEU A 87 12.46 -5.29 -22.28
CA LEU A 87 13.33 -4.22 -22.76
C LEU A 87 13.91 -3.34 -21.64
N TYR A 88 13.35 -3.43 -20.43
CA TYR A 88 13.83 -2.69 -19.27
C TYR A 88 14.86 -3.52 -18.49
N LEU A 89 16.02 -2.94 -18.21
CA LEU A 89 17.11 -3.62 -17.50
C LEU A 89 16.74 -4.09 -16.09
N TRP A 90 15.77 -3.43 -15.45
CA TRP A 90 15.29 -3.74 -14.10
C TRP A 90 14.14 -4.76 -14.09
N GLN A 91 13.71 -5.26 -15.24
CA GLN A 91 12.54 -6.13 -15.36
C GLN A 91 12.69 -7.41 -14.53
N GLU A 92 13.83 -8.11 -14.65
CA GLU A 92 14.08 -9.37 -13.96
C GLU A 92 14.04 -9.20 -12.44
N SER A 93 14.83 -8.26 -11.90
CA SER A 93 14.84 -7.93 -10.47
C SER A 93 13.47 -7.49 -9.94
N PHE A 94 12.67 -6.78 -10.74
CA PHE A 94 11.31 -6.42 -10.35
C PHE A 94 10.37 -7.63 -10.32
N THR A 95 10.47 -8.51 -11.31
CA THR A 95 9.68 -9.75 -11.33
C THR A 95 10.01 -10.63 -10.13
N GLU A 96 11.29 -10.78 -9.80
CA GLU A 96 11.73 -11.51 -8.60
C GLU A 96 11.16 -10.91 -7.32
N LEU A 97 11.30 -9.58 -7.15
CA LEU A 97 10.77 -8.86 -5.98
C LEU A 97 9.25 -9.07 -5.85
N GLN A 98 8.52 -8.90 -6.95
CA GLN A 98 7.08 -9.07 -6.97
C GLN A 98 6.67 -10.51 -6.62
N VAL A 99 7.38 -11.52 -7.13
CA VAL A 99 7.11 -12.92 -6.81
C VAL A 99 7.31 -13.18 -5.31
N VAL A 100 8.41 -12.69 -4.73
CA VAL A 100 8.71 -12.85 -3.30
C VAL A 100 7.65 -12.18 -2.43
N VAL A 101 7.35 -10.90 -2.69
CA VAL A 101 6.33 -10.15 -1.94
C VAL A 101 4.96 -10.82 -2.06
N ASN A 102 4.58 -11.24 -3.27
CA ASN A 102 3.29 -11.87 -3.49
C ASN A 102 3.19 -13.24 -2.82
N ALA A 103 4.27 -14.03 -2.83
CA ALA A 103 4.33 -15.31 -2.14
C ALA A 103 4.19 -15.12 -0.62
N GLU A 104 4.89 -14.15 -0.04
CA GLU A 104 4.85 -13.90 1.41
C GLU A 104 3.45 -13.53 1.88
N ILE A 105 2.78 -12.62 1.16
CA ILE A 105 1.39 -12.22 1.47
C ILE A 105 0.44 -13.43 1.32
N LYS A 106 0.56 -14.21 0.24
CA LYS A 106 -0.28 -15.39 0.01
C LYS A 106 -0.07 -16.47 1.06
N ASN A 107 1.17 -16.69 1.50
CA ASN A 107 1.52 -17.67 2.53
C ASN A 107 0.83 -17.34 3.86
N VAL A 108 0.82 -16.07 4.28
CA VAL A 108 0.12 -15.67 5.51
C VAL A 108 -1.36 -15.97 5.44
N TYR A 109 -2.03 -15.62 4.34
CA TYR A 109 -3.46 -15.90 4.21
C TYR A 109 -3.78 -17.39 4.26
N SER A 110 -2.86 -18.23 3.76
CA SER A 110 -3.01 -19.68 3.76
C SER A 110 -2.83 -20.30 5.15
N SER A 111 -2.13 -19.64 6.08
CA SER A 111 -1.76 -20.15 7.41
C SER A 111 -2.69 -19.68 8.55
N ASN A 112 -4.01 -19.65 8.34
CA ASN A 112 -5.07 -19.26 9.30
C ASN A 112 -5.54 -17.78 9.29
N GLY A 113 -5.32 -17.02 8.21
CA GLY A 113 -6.08 -15.78 7.93
C GLY A 113 -5.85 -14.57 8.86
N VAL A 114 -4.99 -14.70 9.87
CA VAL A 114 -4.61 -13.62 10.79
C VAL A 114 -3.65 -12.71 10.01
N SER A 115 -4.11 -11.53 9.59
CA SER A 115 -3.42 -10.49 8.79
C SER A 115 -1.90 -10.65 8.49
N PRO A 116 -1.39 -10.32 7.30
CA PRO A 116 0.06 -10.23 7.03
C PRO A 116 0.85 -9.31 7.97
N LEU A 117 0.20 -8.40 8.69
CA LEU A 117 0.84 -7.52 9.67
C LEU A 117 0.92 -8.17 11.06
N MET A 118 2.14 -8.42 11.55
CA MET A 118 2.39 -9.08 12.82
C MET A 118 1.76 -8.36 14.02
N GLU A 119 1.83 -7.03 14.04
CA GLU A 119 1.24 -6.20 15.09
C GLU A 119 -0.29 -6.37 15.12
N LEU A 120 -0.92 -6.43 13.95
CA LEU A 120 -2.37 -6.62 13.85
C LEU A 120 -2.78 -8.02 14.31
N ARG A 121 -1.97 -9.06 14.03
CA ARG A 121 -2.19 -10.42 14.58
C ARG A 121 -2.18 -10.42 16.11
N ARG A 122 -1.19 -9.74 16.70
CA ARG A 122 -1.07 -9.66 18.18
C ARG A 122 -2.25 -8.93 18.79
N ILE A 123 -2.68 -7.82 18.19
CA ILE A 123 -3.89 -7.08 18.61
C ILE A 123 -5.11 -8.00 18.56
N GLU A 124 -5.31 -8.74 17.46
CA GLU A 124 -6.41 -9.68 17.32
C GLU A 124 -6.39 -10.77 18.40
N GLU A 125 -5.23 -11.35 18.69
CA GLU A 125 -5.05 -12.32 19.78
C GLU A 125 -5.36 -11.72 21.15
N ASN A 126 -4.92 -10.48 21.41
CA ASN A 126 -5.25 -9.77 22.66
C ASN A 126 -6.75 -9.50 22.76
N VAL A 127 -7.42 -9.08 21.68
CA VAL A 127 -8.87 -8.87 21.67
C VAL A 127 -9.62 -10.18 21.91
N LYS A 128 -9.18 -11.30 21.32
CA LYS A 128 -9.77 -12.63 21.56
C LYS A 128 -9.69 -13.05 23.04
N LYS A 129 -8.61 -12.69 23.74
CA LYS A 129 -8.44 -12.94 25.19
C LYS A 129 -9.28 -12.00 26.05
N LEU A 130 -9.28 -10.69 25.75
CA LEU A 130 -9.89 -9.66 26.59
C LEU A 130 -11.41 -9.54 26.43
N TYR A 131 -11.93 -9.79 25.23
CA TYR A 131 -13.35 -9.58 24.96
C TYR A 131 -14.27 -10.44 25.84
N PRO A 132 -14.07 -11.77 25.98
CA PRO A 132 -14.90 -12.58 26.87
C PRO A 132 -14.84 -12.10 28.33
N LEU A 133 -13.66 -11.75 28.83
CA LEU A 133 -13.48 -11.28 30.21
C LEU A 133 -14.24 -9.97 30.50
N LEU A 134 -14.34 -9.11 29.50
CA LEU A 134 -15.05 -7.83 29.57
C LEU A 134 -16.55 -7.95 29.27
N HIS A 135 -16.97 -8.99 28.55
CA HIS A 135 -18.36 -9.20 28.13
C HIS A 135 -19.12 -10.13 29.09
N ASP A 136 -18.52 -11.28 29.42
CA ASP A 136 -19.11 -12.35 30.22
C ASP A 136 -18.74 -12.22 31.71
N GLY A 137 -17.75 -11.38 32.02
CA GLY A 137 -17.21 -11.18 33.37
C GLY A 137 -15.88 -11.90 33.60
N LEU A 138 -15.14 -11.49 34.62
CA LEU A 138 -13.78 -12.00 34.86
C LEU A 138 -13.74 -13.47 35.33
N GLY A 139 -14.85 -14.01 35.87
CA GLY A 139 -14.86 -15.35 36.46
C GLY A 139 -13.76 -15.50 37.54
N ASP A 140 -12.96 -16.57 37.42
CA ASP A 140 -11.83 -16.87 38.32
C ASP A 140 -10.49 -16.24 37.86
N VAL A 141 -10.49 -15.41 36.82
CA VAL A 141 -9.26 -14.80 36.30
C VAL A 141 -8.73 -13.79 37.32
N LYS A 142 -7.47 -14.00 37.74
CA LYS A 142 -6.77 -13.08 38.64
C LYS A 142 -6.63 -11.69 38.01
N ASP A 143 -6.81 -10.66 38.84
CA ASP A 143 -6.66 -9.26 38.45
C ASP A 143 -5.30 -8.97 37.77
N GLU A 144 -4.22 -9.59 38.24
CA GLU A 144 -2.87 -9.47 37.64
C GLU A 144 -2.82 -9.98 36.19
N VAL A 145 -3.48 -11.09 35.90
CA VAL A 145 -3.52 -11.69 34.55
C VAL A 145 -4.34 -10.79 33.62
N PHE A 146 -5.48 -10.29 34.10
CA PHE A 146 -6.30 -9.35 33.35
C PHE A 146 -5.53 -8.05 33.03
N LYS A 147 -4.80 -7.50 34.00
CA LYS A 147 -3.93 -6.33 33.81
C LYS A 147 -2.82 -6.59 32.80
N SER A 148 -2.21 -7.79 32.83
CA SER A 148 -1.21 -8.19 31.83
C SER A 148 -1.77 -8.13 30.41
N TYR A 149 -2.96 -8.69 30.17
CA TYR A 149 -3.59 -8.64 28.85
C TYR A 149 -3.91 -7.22 28.40
N CYS A 150 -4.38 -6.36 29.30
CA CYS A 150 -4.60 -4.94 29.00
C CYS A 150 -3.29 -4.23 28.62
N SER A 151 -2.21 -4.50 29.35
CA SER A 151 -0.88 -3.94 29.06
C SER A 151 -0.34 -4.41 27.71
N GLU A 152 -0.47 -5.70 27.40
CA GLU A 152 -0.06 -6.25 26.09
C GLU A 152 -0.85 -5.62 24.94
N LEU A 153 -2.18 -5.47 25.08
CA LEU A 153 -3.00 -4.83 24.06
C LEU A 153 -2.55 -3.38 23.82
N MET A 154 -2.27 -2.64 24.90
CA MET A 154 -1.82 -1.26 24.81
C MET A 154 -0.48 -1.15 24.09
N GLU A 155 0.50 -1.97 24.46
CA GLU A 155 1.83 -2.00 23.84
C GLU A 155 1.76 -2.39 22.36
N ASN A 156 0.98 -3.43 22.01
CA ASN A 156 0.84 -3.87 20.63
C ASN A 156 0.10 -2.82 19.77
N ASN A 157 -0.90 -2.14 20.34
CA ASN A 157 -1.59 -1.04 19.67
C ASN A 157 -0.67 0.16 19.46
N GLU A 158 0.17 0.51 20.43
CA GLU A 158 1.16 1.59 20.28
C GLU A 158 2.16 1.28 19.17
N LYS A 159 2.72 0.06 19.14
CA LYS A 159 3.62 -0.38 18.05
C LYS A 159 2.95 -0.31 16.68
N PHE A 160 1.70 -0.74 16.58
CA PHE A 160 0.94 -0.67 15.35
C PHE A 160 0.73 0.79 14.89
N LEU A 161 0.38 1.70 15.81
CA LEU A 161 0.20 3.12 15.50
C LEU A 161 1.51 3.79 15.08
N VAL A 162 2.62 3.50 15.74
CA VAL A 162 3.95 3.99 15.35
C VAL A 162 4.29 3.54 13.94
N GLY A 163 4.11 2.25 13.62
CA GLY A 163 4.35 1.74 12.26
C GLY A 163 3.45 2.40 11.21
N LEU A 164 2.18 2.68 11.54
CA LEU A 164 1.28 3.42 10.64
C LEU A 164 1.73 4.86 10.40
N ASP A 165 2.21 5.55 11.43
CA ASP A 165 2.74 6.92 11.30
C ASP A 165 4.03 6.95 10.47
N GLU A 166 4.90 5.95 10.62
CA GLU A 166 6.08 5.77 9.78
C GLU A 166 5.70 5.56 8.30
N ILE A 167 4.76 4.64 8.03
CA ILE A 167 4.25 4.40 6.68
C ILE A 167 3.67 5.68 6.09
N LYS A 168 2.85 6.41 6.86
CA LYS A 168 2.26 7.68 6.41
C LYS A 168 3.32 8.71 6.07
N SER A 169 4.32 8.89 6.94
CA SER A 169 5.43 9.83 6.73
C SER A 169 6.21 9.51 5.45
N GLU A 170 6.49 8.23 5.23
CA GLU A 170 7.18 7.75 4.04
C GLU A 170 6.36 7.94 2.76
N MET A 171 5.05 7.68 2.83
CA MET A 171 4.15 7.95 1.72
C MET A 171 4.05 9.43 1.39
N ASP A 172 3.93 10.30 2.40
CA ASP A 172 3.92 11.75 2.21
C ASP A 172 5.22 12.23 1.57
N ARG A 173 6.37 11.69 1.98
CA ARG A 173 7.67 11.98 1.37
C ARG A 173 7.73 11.53 -0.07
N PHE A 174 7.29 10.30 -0.36
CA PHE A 174 7.23 9.77 -1.72
C PHE A 174 6.37 10.66 -2.63
N PHE A 175 5.16 11.02 -2.20
CA PHE A 175 4.27 11.89 -2.96
C PHE A 175 4.87 13.26 -3.20
N LYS A 176 5.54 13.87 -2.20
CA LYS A 176 6.26 15.14 -2.38
C LYS A 176 7.31 15.03 -3.48
N VAL A 177 8.13 13.98 -3.48
CA VAL A 177 9.16 13.76 -4.51
C VAL A 177 8.52 13.64 -5.90
N VAL A 178 7.45 12.85 -6.03
CA VAL A 178 6.75 12.65 -7.31
C VAL A 178 6.14 13.97 -7.82
N VAL A 179 5.45 14.72 -6.96
CA VAL A 179 4.81 15.98 -7.32
C VAL A 179 5.86 17.04 -7.68
N SER A 180 6.89 17.23 -6.85
CA SER A 180 7.97 18.18 -7.12
C SER A 180 8.71 17.84 -8.41
N GLY A 181 8.99 16.56 -8.66
CA GLY A 181 9.59 16.11 -9.92
C GLY A 181 8.73 16.44 -11.13
N ARG A 182 7.41 16.22 -11.05
CA ARG A 182 6.47 16.61 -12.11
C ARG A 182 6.45 18.11 -12.35
N MET A 183 6.41 18.92 -11.28
CA MET A 183 6.41 20.38 -11.39
C MET A 183 7.69 20.88 -12.07
N ALA A 184 8.85 20.41 -11.62
CA ALA A 184 10.13 20.77 -12.22
C ALA A 184 10.21 20.39 -13.71
N LEU A 185 9.64 19.25 -14.12
CA LEU A 185 9.58 18.87 -15.53
C LEU A 185 8.69 19.82 -16.35
N LEU A 186 7.53 20.19 -15.82
CA LEU A 186 6.62 21.13 -16.49
C LEU A 186 7.26 22.51 -16.67
N ASP A 187 7.92 23.02 -15.64
CA ASP A 187 8.62 24.31 -15.70
C ASP A 187 9.72 24.30 -16.79
N ASN A 188 10.50 23.21 -16.86
CA ASN A 188 11.51 23.03 -17.89
C ASN A 188 10.93 23.00 -19.32
N PHE A 189 9.72 22.47 -19.50
CA PHE A 189 9.06 22.50 -20.81
C PHE A 189 8.53 23.89 -21.18
N GLN A 190 8.06 24.66 -20.19
CA GLN A 190 7.55 26.01 -20.40
C GLN A 190 8.65 27.04 -20.68
N GLN A 191 9.88 26.79 -20.20
CA GLN A 191 11.03 27.68 -20.40
C GLN A 191 11.76 27.47 -21.75
N GLN A 192 11.32 26.55 -22.62
CA GLN A 192 11.93 26.41 -23.95
C GLN A 192 11.45 27.52 -24.91
N PRO A 193 12.35 28.31 -25.53
CA PRO A 193 11.95 29.28 -26.55
C PRO A 193 11.38 28.57 -27.80
N PRO A 194 10.48 29.22 -28.57
CA PRO A 194 9.93 28.63 -29.78
C PRO A 194 11.05 28.24 -30.74
N ARG A 195 10.98 27.01 -31.28
CA ARG A 195 11.96 26.51 -32.26
C ARG A 195 11.97 27.44 -33.47
N SER A 196 13.02 28.23 -33.60
CA SER A 196 13.34 29.04 -34.77
C SER A 196 13.69 28.10 -35.94
N GLY A 197 12.70 27.76 -36.74
CA GLY A 197 12.87 26.81 -37.84
C GLY A 197 11.64 26.62 -38.71
N VAL A 198 10.93 27.69 -39.04
CA VAL A 198 10.09 27.73 -40.26
C VAL A 198 10.38 29.06 -40.94
N GLN A 199 11.37 29.07 -41.83
CA GLN A 199 11.46 30.10 -42.85
C GLN A 199 10.22 29.95 -43.74
N GLN A 200 9.27 30.87 -43.60
CA GLN A 200 8.28 31.11 -44.64
C GLN A 200 9.04 31.65 -45.85
N VAL A 201 9.23 30.81 -46.86
CA VAL A 201 9.51 31.28 -48.22
C VAL A 201 8.20 31.87 -48.74
N ARG A 202 8.10 33.21 -48.76
CA ARG A 202 7.12 33.91 -49.58
C ARG A 202 7.67 33.93 -51.02
N MET A 203 6.97 33.26 -51.93
CA MET A 203 6.85 33.72 -53.32
C MET A 203 5.60 34.59 -53.42
#